data_AF-A0AAN1RXK6-F1
#
_entry.id   AF-A0AAN1RXK6-F1
#
_cell.length_a   1.000
_cell.length_b   1.000
_cell.length_c   1.000
_cell.angle_alpha   90.00
_cell.angle_beta   90.00
_cell.angle_gamma   90.00
#
_symmetry.space_group_name_H-M   'P 1'
#
loop_
_entity.id
_entity.type
_entity.pdbx_description
1 polymer ?
#
loop_
_entity_poly.entity_id
_entity_poly.type
_entity_poly.pdbx_seq_one_letter_code
_entity_poly.pdbx_strand_id
1 'polypeptide(L)'
;MAGRQPLFEPPRKKTPARLNSLAWVFEPLEDEPGYARRKMFGCDAAYLDGLLCLVVADRAEPWNGLLVCTSQAHHASLMAQMPALRPHPELGKWLYLPQGHEDFESLAAAIVRGVRGRDERIGVPPRPRRARKTA
;
A
#
# COMPACT_ATOMS: atom_id res chain seq x y z
N MET A 1 6.06 38.51 41.56
CA MET A 1 6.41 39.10 40.24
C MET A 1 6.71 37.96 39.28
N ALA A 2 5.94 37.84 38.20
CA ALA A 2 5.91 36.69 37.30
C ALA A 2 7.16 36.61 36.41
N GLY A 3 7.80 35.44 36.39
CA GLY A 3 8.89 35.12 35.47
C GLY A 3 8.36 34.83 34.07
N ARG A 4 8.83 35.59 33.09
CA ARG A 4 8.52 35.46 31.66
C ARG A 4 9.03 34.11 31.12
N GLN A 5 8.17 33.35 30.45
CA GLN A 5 8.58 32.23 29.60
C GLN A 5 9.08 32.74 28.24
N PRO A 6 10.05 32.07 27.60
CA PRO A 6 10.46 32.40 26.24
C PRO A 6 9.36 32.00 25.24
N LEU A 7 8.85 32.98 24.49
CA LEU A 7 7.66 32.92 23.64
C LEU A 7 7.88 32.27 22.26
N PHE A 8 9.08 31.79 21.94
CA PHE A 8 9.41 31.31 20.59
C PHE A 8 10.16 29.99 20.61
N GLU A 9 9.43 28.88 20.61
CA GLU A 9 9.97 27.60 20.14
C GLU A 9 10.01 27.62 18.60
N PRO A 10 11.15 27.34 17.96
CA PRO A 10 11.20 27.21 16.50
C PRO A 10 10.30 26.04 16.05
N PRO A 11 9.63 26.14 14.89
CA PRO A 11 8.79 25.06 14.41
C PRO A 11 9.66 23.80 14.26
N ARG A 12 9.23 22.70 14.90
CA ARG A 12 9.87 21.39 14.77
C ARG A 12 10.05 21.10 13.27
N LYS A 13 11.30 20.97 12.82
CA LYS A 13 11.62 20.57 11.44
C LYS A 13 10.84 19.28 11.17
N LYS A 14 9.86 19.32 10.27
CA LYS A 14 9.17 18.12 9.81
C LYS A 14 10.21 17.25 9.13
N THR A 15 10.66 16.19 9.80
CA THR A 15 11.49 15.16 9.17
C THR A 15 10.80 14.71 7.90
N PRO A 16 11.48 14.71 6.73
CA PRO A 16 10.86 14.24 5.50
C PRO A 16 10.32 12.84 5.74
N ALA A 17 9.06 12.62 5.35
CA ALA A 17 8.42 11.32 5.53
C ALA A 17 9.28 10.26 4.82
N ARG A 18 9.70 9.23 5.57
CA ARG A 18 10.50 8.13 5.04
C ARG A 18 9.82 7.58 3.77
N LEU A 19 10.57 7.55 2.67
CA LEU A 19 10.12 6.88 1.47
C LEU A 19 10.18 5.37 1.73
N ASN A 20 9.13 4.65 1.37
CA ASN A 20 9.12 3.21 1.54
C ASN A 20 10.18 2.58 0.62
N SER A 21 11.04 1.74 1.17
CA SER A 21 12.10 1.06 0.39
C SER A 21 11.57 0.21 -0.77
N LEU A 22 10.32 -0.22 -0.72
CA LEU A 22 9.64 -1.02 -1.74
C LEU A 22 8.81 -0.18 -2.73
N ALA A 23 8.91 1.16 -2.67
CA ALA A 23 8.17 2.03 -3.58
C ALA A 23 8.50 1.78 -5.06
N TRP A 24 9.67 1.21 -5.37
CA TRP A 24 10.09 0.81 -6.72
C TRP A 24 9.09 -0.15 -7.39
N VAL A 25 8.35 -0.96 -6.61
CA VAL A 25 7.32 -1.87 -7.13
C VAL A 25 6.25 -1.12 -7.92
N PHE A 26 6.05 0.16 -7.63
CA PHE A 26 5.05 0.98 -8.32
C PHE A 26 5.56 1.67 -9.57
N GLU A 27 6.87 1.74 -9.81
CA GLU A 27 7.45 2.41 -10.99
C GLU A 27 6.74 2.02 -12.30
N PRO A 28 6.44 0.73 -12.58
CA PRO A 28 5.77 0.35 -13.82
C PRO A 28 4.29 0.77 -13.92
N LEU A 29 3.69 1.20 -12.81
CA LEU A 29 2.32 1.74 -12.76
C LEU A 29 2.32 3.26 -12.88
N GLU A 30 3.45 3.95 -12.64
CA GLU A 30 3.49 5.43 -12.67
C GLU A 30 3.22 5.99 -14.06
N ASP A 31 3.54 5.23 -15.10
CA ASP A 31 3.24 5.55 -16.51
C ASP A 31 1.76 5.32 -16.89
N GLU A 32 0.98 4.63 -16.06
CA GLU A 32 -0.39 4.27 -16.42
C GLU A 32 -1.36 5.43 -16.19
N PRO A 33 -2.22 5.74 -17.18
CA PRO A 33 -3.30 6.71 -16.98
C PRO A 33 -4.22 6.19 -15.87
N GLY A 34 -4.55 7.07 -14.93
CA GLY A 34 -5.38 6.73 -13.77
C GLY A 34 -4.60 6.20 -12.56
N TYR A 35 -3.27 6.09 -12.64
CA TYR A 35 -2.45 5.77 -11.47
C TYR A 35 -2.48 6.91 -10.45
N ALA A 36 -2.59 6.55 -9.17
CA ALA A 36 -2.38 7.47 -8.08
C ALA A 36 -1.70 6.78 -6.89
N ARG A 37 -0.65 7.40 -6.36
CA ARG A 37 -0.01 6.97 -5.11
C ARG A 37 -0.57 7.73 -3.92
N ARG A 38 -0.94 7.02 -2.86
CA ARG A 38 -1.39 7.64 -1.58
C ARG A 38 -0.70 6.99 -0.39
N LYS A 39 -0.42 7.80 0.63
CA LYS A 39 0.04 7.28 1.93
C LYS A 39 -1.15 6.71 2.70
N MET A 40 -1.05 5.45 3.13
CA MET A 40 -2.06 4.76 3.94
C MET A 40 -1.40 3.96 5.04
N PHE A 41 -1.82 4.15 6.29
CA PHE A 41 -1.23 3.44 7.45
C PHE A 41 0.30 3.62 7.56
N GLY A 42 0.79 4.77 7.05
CA GLY A 42 2.22 5.07 6.89
C GLY A 42 2.99 4.08 6.00
N CYS A 43 2.27 3.44 5.09
CA CYS A 43 2.72 2.65 3.95
C CYS A 43 2.36 3.41 2.66
N ASP A 44 2.82 2.94 1.51
CA ASP A 44 2.48 3.51 0.21
C ASP A 44 1.47 2.61 -0.51
N ALA A 45 0.36 3.19 -0.94
CA ALA A 45 -0.71 2.51 -1.65
C ALA A 45 -0.78 3.00 -3.10
N ALA A 46 -0.84 2.06 -4.02
CA ALA A 46 -1.07 2.28 -5.44
C ALA A 46 -2.55 2.09 -5.77
N TYR A 47 -3.09 3.11 -6.41
CA TYR A 47 -4.42 3.11 -7.00
C TYR A 47 -4.30 3.11 -8.51
N LEU A 48 -5.21 2.41 -9.18
CA LEU A 48 -5.38 2.47 -10.62
C LEU A 48 -6.86 2.61 -10.92
N ASP A 49 -7.22 3.55 -11.79
CA ASP A 49 -8.61 3.82 -12.19
C ASP A 49 -9.54 4.08 -10.98
N GLY A 50 -8.99 4.65 -9.90
CA GLY A 50 -9.70 4.92 -8.65
C GLY A 50 -9.88 3.72 -7.71
N LEU A 51 -9.44 2.52 -8.10
CA LEU A 51 -9.45 1.31 -7.27
C LEU A 51 -8.13 1.18 -6.51
N LEU A 52 -8.20 0.68 -5.26
CA LEU A 52 -7.01 0.37 -4.48
C LEU A 52 -6.48 -1.00 -4.92
N CYS A 53 -5.31 -1.04 -5.55
CA CYS A 53 -4.77 -2.26 -6.15
C CYS A 53 -3.67 -2.88 -5.28
N LEU A 54 -2.67 -2.09 -4.88
CA LEU A 54 -1.49 -2.59 -4.17
C LEU A 54 -1.12 -1.68 -3.00
N VAL A 55 -0.50 -2.25 -1.97
CA VAL A 55 0.13 -1.50 -0.88
C VAL A 55 1.49 -2.11 -0.60
N VAL A 56 2.54 -1.29 -0.55
CA VAL A 56 3.87 -1.71 -0.12
C VAL A 56 4.13 -1.19 1.29
N ALA A 57 4.76 -2.03 2.12
CA ALA A 57 5.09 -1.75 3.51
C ALA A 57 6.51 -2.24 3.81
N ASP A 58 7.36 -1.40 4.38
CA ASP A 58 8.75 -1.70 4.76
C ASP A 58 8.96 -1.60 6.28
N ARG A 59 8.03 -2.24 7.02
CA ARG A 59 7.95 -2.19 8.48
C ARG A 59 8.28 -3.56 9.09
N ALA A 60 8.09 -3.71 10.39
CA ALA A 60 8.16 -5.01 11.03
C ALA A 60 7.07 -5.95 10.50
N GLU A 61 7.34 -7.25 10.46
CA GLU A 61 6.33 -8.25 10.15
C GLU A 61 5.12 -8.09 11.08
N PRO A 62 3.89 -8.24 10.55
CA PRO A 62 3.53 -8.75 9.22
C PRO A 62 3.47 -7.69 8.09
N TRP A 63 3.98 -6.47 8.33
CA TRP A 63 3.91 -5.35 7.38
C TRP A 63 5.24 -5.10 6.65
N ASN A 64 5.85 -6.17 6.14
CA ASN A 64 7.11 -6.10 5.41
C ASN A 64 7.01 -6.80 4.05
N GLY A 65 6.55 -6.09 3.02
CA GLY A 65 6.36 -6.63 1.69
C GLY A 65 5.25 -5.97 0.90
N LEU A 66 4.64 -6.74 0.02
CA LEU A 66 3.61 -6.31 -0.92
C LEU A 66 2.25 -6.89 -0.52
N LEU A 67 1.27 -6.03 -0.32
CA LEU A 67 -0.12 -6.40 -0.13
C LEU A 67 -0.88 -6.23 -1.44
N VAL A 68 -1.64 -7.26 -1.80
CA VAL A 68 -2.52 -7.27 -2.96
C VAL A 68 -3.94 -7.04 -2.49
N CYS A 69 -4.51 -5.90 -2.86
CA CYS A 69 -5.85 -5.52 -2.49
C CYS A 69 -6.85 -6.19 -3.43
N THR A 70 -7.35 -7.34 -2.98
CA THR A 70 -8.31 -8.18 -3.70
C THR A 70 -9.50 -8.51 -2.78
N SER A 71 -10.58 -9.04 -3.37
CA SER A 71 -11.71 -9.61 -2.63
C SER A 71 -11.45 -11.08 -2.27
N GLN A 72 -11.99 -11.55 -1.15
CA GLN A 72 -11.83 -12.95 -0.72
C GLN A 72 -12.27 -13.99 -1.76
N ALA A 73 -13.27 -13.66 -2.59
CA ALA A 73 -13.72 -14.51 -3.69
C ALA A 73 -12.60 -14.87 -4.70
N HIS A 74 -11.60 -14.00 -4.86
CA HIS A 74 -10.49 -14.22 -5.80
C HIS A 74 -9.23 -14.77 -5.14
N HIS A 75 -9.22 -14.95 -3.81
CA HIS A 75 -8.03 -15.45 -3.09
C HIS A 75 -7.59 -16.80 -3.61
N ALA A 76 -8.52 -17.76 -3.73
CA ALA A 76 -8.20 -19.11 -4.20
C ALA A 76 -7.59 -19.09 -5.62
N SER A 77 -8.10 -18.26 -6.53
CA SER A 77 -7.58 -18.14 -7.88
C SER A 77 -6.16 -17.55 -7.90
N LEU A 78 -5.94 -16.47 -7.14
CA LEU A 78 -4.63 -15.82 -7.06
C LEU A 78 -3.59 -16.71 -6.37
N MET A 79 -3.96 -17.38 -5.29
CA MET A 79 -3.09 -18.33 -4.58
C MET A 79 -2.75 -19.56 -5.44
N ALA A 80 -3.68 -20.02 -6.30
CA ALA A 80 -3.40 -21.11 -7.22
C ALA A 80 -2.38 -20.74 -8.31
N GLN A 81 -2.39 -19.49 -8.79
CA GLN A 81 -1.38 -18.99 -9.74
C GLN A 81 -0.06 -18.63 -9.05
N MET A 82 -0.14 -18.17 -7.81
CA MET A 82 0.97 -17.61 -7.06
C MET A 82 0.95 -18.17 -5.62
N PRO A 83 1.45 -19.40 -5.40
CA PRO A 83 1.35 -20.09 -4.11
C PRO A 83 2.08 -19.38 -2.96
N ALA A 84 3.00 -18.46 -3.28
CA ALA A 84 3.66 -17.60 -2.32
C ALA A 84 2.75 -16.53 -1.70
N LEU A 85 1.60 -16.23 -2.33
CA LEU A 85 0.61 -15.32 -1.76
C LEU A 85 -0.13 -15.99 -0.61
N ARG A 86 -0.17 -15.31 0.53
CA ARG A 86 -0.90 -15.76 1.71
C ARG A 86 -1.87 -14.68 2.18
N PRO A 87 -3.02 -15.04 2.79
CA PRO A 87 -3.87 -14.06 3.46
C PRO A 87 -3.07 -13.26 4.49
N HIS A 88 -3.22 -11.94 4.50
CA HIS A 88 -2.53 -11.10 5.47
C HIS A 88 -3.10 -11.36 6.87
N PRO A 89 -2.28 -11.60 7.92
CA PRO A 89 -2.78 -12.00 9.24
C PRO A 89 -3.66 -10.93 9.91
N GLU A 90 -3.34 -9.65 9.78
CA GLU A 90 -4.18 -8.56 10.31
C GLU A 90 -5.30 -8.11 9.36
N LEU A 91 -5.05 -8.15 8.06
CA LEU A 91 -5.98 -7.75 7.01
C LEU A 91 -6.41 -8.98 6.22
N GLY A 92 -7.02 -9.97 6.87
CA GLY A 92 -7.43 -11.26 6.26
C GLY A 92 -8.38 -11.19 5.05
N LYS A 93 -8.69 -9.99 4.58
CA LYS A 93 -9.37 -9.71 3.31
C LYS A 93 -8.40 -9.54 2.13
N TRP A 94 -7.13 -9.26 2.38
CA TRP A 94 -6.11 -9.01 1.36
C TRP A 94 -5.06 -10.12 1.36
N LEU A 95 -4.42 -10.29 0.21
CA LEU A 95 -3.26 -11.18 0.10
C LEU A 95 -1.98 -10.40 0.37
N TYR A 96 -0.96 -11.13 0.78
CA TYR A 96 0.32 -10.60 1.21
C TYR A 96 1.45 -11.47 0.68
N LEU A 97 2.45 -10.80 0.12
CA LEU A 97 3.72 -11.36 -0.30
C LEU A 97 4.82 -10.78 0.60
N PRO A 98 5.50 -11.60 1.42
CA PRO A 98 6.58 -11.13 2.28
C PRO A 98 7.80 -10.69 1.47
N GLN A 99 8.44 -9.59 1.86
CA GLN A 99 9.68 -9.13 1.22
C GLN A 99 10.80 -10.18 1.31
N GLY A 100 10.85 -10.95 2.40
CA GLY A 100 11.86 -11.99 2.61
C GLY A 100 11.69 -13.26 1.77
N HIS A 101 10.67 -13.33 0.91
CA HIS A 101 10.47 -14.46 0.00
C HIS A 101 11.53 -14.43 -1.12
N GLU A 102 12.10 -15.58 -1.47
CA GLU A 102 13.17 -15.68 -2.49
C GLU A 102 12.74 -15.10 -3.85
N ASP A 103 11.51 -15.40 -4.28
CA ASP A 103 10.94 -14.90 -5.53
C ASP A 103 10.23 -13.55 -5.42
N PHE A 104 10.46 -12.78 -4.34
CA PHE A 104 9.68 -11.55 -4.07
C PHE A 104 9.63 -10.61 -5.28
N GLU A 105 10.79 -10.30 -5.87
CA GLU A 105 10.87 -9.34 -6.97
C GLU A 105 10.14 -9.83 -8.23
N SER A 106 10.33 -11.11 -8.58
CA SER A 106 9.69 -11.76 -9.72
C SER A 106 8.17 -11.82 -9.58
N LEU A 107 7.69 -12.16 -8.39
CA LEU A 107 6.26 -12.22 -8.06
C LEU A 107 5.64 -10.83 -7.98
N ALA A 108 6.34 -9.85 -7.39
CA ALA A 108 5.92 -8.45 -7.38
C ALA A 108 5.76 -7.91 -8.80
N ALA A 109 6.73 -8.17 -9.68
CA ALA A 109 6.64 -7.79 -11.09
C ALA A 109 5.48 -8.50 -11.82
N ALA A 110 5.17 -9.75 -11.50
CA ALA A 110 3.99 -10.45 -12.04
C ALA A 110 2.67 -9.82 -11.57
N ILE A 111 2.57 -9.47 -10.28
CA ILE A 111 1.39 -8.79 -9.70
C ILE A 111 1.19 -7.43 -10.35
N VAL A 112 2.25 -6.64 -10.48
CA VAL A 112 2.21 -5.31 -11.10
C VAL A 112 1.77 -5.40 -12.56
N ARG A 113 2.24 -6.40 -13.30
CA ARG A 113 1.76 -6.68 -14.67
C ARG A 113 0.27 -7.01 -14.69
N GLY A 114 -0.23 -7.80 -13.75
CA GLY A 114 -1.66 -8.08 -13.60
C GLY A 114 -2.49 -6.82 -13.36
N VAL A 115 -2.04 -5.96 -12.43
CA VAL A 115 -2.69 -4.67 -12.15
C VAL A 115 -2.70 -3.77 -13.38
N ARG A 116 -1.56 -3.66 -14.09
CA ARG A 116 -1.46 -2.91 -15.35
C ARG A 116 -2.41 -3.45 -16.43
N GLY A 117 -2.63 -4.76 -16.46
CA GLY A 117 -3.63 -5.41 -17.32
C GLY A 117 -5.08 -5.19 -16.91
N ARG A 118 -5.37 -4.41 -15.86
CA ARG A 118 -6.70 -4.28 -15.22
C ARG A 118 -7.30 -5.65 -14.88
N ASP A 119 -6.48 -6.53 -14.28
CA ASP A 119 -6.95 -7.81 -13.77
C ASP A 119 -8.13 -7.59 -12.80
N GLU A 120 -9.31 -8.06 -13.18
CA GLU A 120 -10.57 -7.90 -12.44
C GLU A 120 -10.52 -8.43 -11.01
N ARG A 121 -9.56 -9.32 -10.72
CA ARG A 121 -9.35 -9.90 -9.40
C ARG A 121 -8.64 -8.93 -8.46
N ILE A 122 -7.95 -7.92 -8.96
CA ILE A 122 -7.14 -6.98 -8.18
C ILE A 122 -7.72 -5.57 -8.31
N GLY A 123 -7.99 -4.93 -7.17
CA GLY A 123 -8.66 -3.64 -7.14
C GLY A 123 -9.89 -3.71 -6.26
N VAL A 124 -9.82 -3.06 -5.11
CA VAL A 124 -10.99 -2.87 -4.25
C VAL A 124 -11.41 -1.40 -4.28
N PRO A 125 -12.70 -1.10 -4.45
CA PRO A 125 -13.15 0.28 -4.38
C PRO A 125 -12.78 0.83 -3.00
N PRO A 126 -12.07 1.96 -2.92
CA PRO A 126 -11.78 2.57 -1.64
C PRO A 126 -13.11 2.90 -0.96
N ARG A 127 -13.27 2.43 0.29
CA ARG A 127 -14.46 2.82 1.06
C ARG A 127 -14.53 4.35 1.10
N PRO A 128 -15.64 4.97 0.67
CA PRO A 128 -15.75 6.41 0.71
C PRO A 128 -15.57 6.85 2.17
N ARG A 129 -14.54 7.66 2.43
CA ARG A 129 -14.40 8.32 3.73
C ARG A 129 -15.64 9.20 3.86
N ARG A 130 -16.55 8.89 4.79
CA ARG A 130 -17.64 9.80 5.16
C ARG A 130 -16.99 11.16 5.41
N ALA A 131 -17.32 12.15 4.58
CA ALA A 131 -16.88 13.51 4.79
C ALA A 131 -17.29 13.89 6.21
N ARG A 132 -16.30 14.21 7.05
CA ARG A 132 -16.57 14.75 8.38
C ARG A 132 -17.23 16.09 8.11
N LYS A 133 -18.55 16.19 8.34
CA LYS A 133 -19.23 17.49 8.39
C LYS A 133 -18.53 18.27 9.50
N THR A 134 -17.72 19.25 9.12
CA THR A 134 -17.31 20.30 10.03
C THR A 134 -18.57 21.11 10.28
N ALA A 135 -19.17 20.92 11.45
CA ALA A 135 -20.19 21.80 11.99
C ALA A 135 -19.50 22.92 12.77
#